data_AF-A0A662IKG7-F1
#
_entry.id   AF-A0A662IKG7-F1
#
_cell.length_a   1.000
_cell.length_b   1.000
_cell.length_c   1.000
_cell.angle_alpha   90.00
_cell.angle_beta   90.00
_cell.angle_gamma   90.00
#
_symmetry.space_group_name_H-M   'P 1'
#
loop_
_entity.id
_entity.type
_entity.pdbx_description
1 polymer ?
#
loop_
_entity_poly.entity_id
_entity_poly.type
_entity_poly.pdbx_seq_one_letter_code
_entity_poly.pdbx_strand_id
1 'polypeptide(L)'
;MNKYAPIEVDLIKPSDKTLAEVVLERLMDRTVKLVCMYCGGWSTTRKVKYVPDDLKCPKCGAKYIAVTWPNDDKIEKLLKKRLTGKLTKQEIEEIRKYQMSAGLVLTYGKKAVMVLAARGIGPQTASRILAKDARGDDTLYIDILEAEKTYIRTRMYWDSS
;
A
#
# COMPACT_ATOMS: atom_id res chain seq x y z
N MET A 1 30.49 -12.52 -3.11
CA MET A 1 30.19 -11.08 -2.96
C MET A 1 28.95 -10.94 -2.10
N ASN A 2 29.15 -10.52 -0.86
CA ASN A 2 28.15 -10.48 0.21
C ASN A 2 27.09 -9.41 -0.11
N LYS A 3 25.83 -9.80 -0.36
CA LYS A 3 24.71 -8.91 -0.71
C LYS A 3 23.90 -8.41 0.50
N TYR A 4 24.36 -8.73 1.71
CA TYR A 4 23.72 -8.25 2.93
C TYR A 4 24.24 -6.85 3.26
N ALA A 5 23.57 -5.84 2.71
CA ALA A 5 23.55 -4.55 3.38
C ALA A 5 22.76 -4.74 4.68
N PRO A 6 23.39 -4.59 5.87
CA PRO A 6 22.63 -4.59 7.11
C PRO A 6 21.57 -3.52 6.99
N ILE A 7 20.35 -3.83 7.44
CA ILE A 7 19.37 -2.80 7.73
C ILE A 7 20.04 -1.93 8.79
N GLU A 8 20.56 -0.78 8.40
CA GLU A 8 20.77 0.31 9.35
C GLU A 8 19.38 0.56 9.93
N VAL A 9 19.11 -0.07 11.07
CA VAL A 9 18.19 0.47 12.05
C VAL A 9 18.87 1.77 12.40
N ASP A 10 18.54 2.83 11.66
CA ASP A 10 19.02 4.17 11.92
C ASP A 10 18.88 4.36 13.43
N LEU A 11 20.02 4.36 14.11
CA LEU A 11 20.12 4.66 15.51
C LEU A 11 19.41 6.01 15.64
N ILE A 12 18.25 5.97 16.28
CA ILE A 12 17.41 7.12 16.51
C ILE A 12 18.32 8.17 17.16
N LYS A 13 18.76 9.16 16.38
CA LYS A 13 19.38 10.34 16.94
C LYS A 13 18.33 10.96 17.87
N PRO A 14 18.69 11.44 19.07
CA PRO A 14 17.75 12.14 19.90
C PRO A 14 17.22 13.34 19.10
N SER A 15 16.01 13.21 18.60
CA SER A 15 15.23 14.27 17.98
C SER A 15 14.04 14.50 18.89
N ASP A 16 13.59 15.75 19.04
CA ASP A 16 12.37 16.10 19.78
C ASP A 16 11.08 15.47 19.19
N LYS A 17 11.20 14.63 18.17
CA LYS A 17 10.10 13.95 17.47
C LYS A 17 9.69 12.67 18.18
N THR A 18 8.38 12.49 18.30
CA THR A 18 7.71 11.27 18.72
C THR A 18 7.90 10.14 17.69
N LEU A 19 7.73 8.89 18.14
CA LEU A 19 7.73 7.72 17.26
C LEU A 19 6.71 7.85 16.11
N ALA A 20 5.53 8.39 16.41
CA ALA A 20 4.47 8.60 15.43
C ALA A 20 4.91 9.56 14.31
N GLU A 21 5.57 10.65 14.65
CA GLU A 21 6.08 11.63 13.67
C GLU A 21 7.14 11.02 12.76
N VAL A 22 8.08 10.25 13.32
CA VAL A 22 9.12 9.57 12.53
C VAL A 22 8.49 8.58 11.55
N VAL A 23 7.52 7.79 11.99
CA VAL A 23 6.80 6.84 11.13
C VAL A 23 6.02 7.58 10.05
N LEU A 24 5.29 8.63 10.42
CA LEU A 24 4.50 9.43 9.50
C LEU A 24 5.37 10.06 8.41
N GLU A 25 6.45 10.75 8.78
CA GLU A 25 7.38 11.38 7.81
C GLU A 25 7.92 10.36 6.82
N ARG A 26 8.36 9.20 7.32
CA ARG A 26 8.85 8.10 6.50
C ARG A 26 7.77 7.60 5.53
N LEU A 27 6.55 7.35 6.01
CA LEU A 27 5.43 6.87 5.18
C LEU A 27 5.02 7.91 4.13
N MET A 28 5.00 9.18 4.51
CA MET A 28 4.66 10.30 3.63
C MET A 28 5.67 10.47 2.49
N ASP A 29 6.94 10.13 2.71
CA ASP A 29 7.97 10.16 1.67
C ASP A 29 8.01 8.91 0.77
N ARG A 30 7.27 7.85 1.09
CA ARG A 30 7.18 6.65 0.26
C ARG A 30 6.47 6.95 -1.05
N THR A 31 6.97 6.34 -2.12
CA THR A 31 6.34 6.37 -3.44
C THR A 31 5.38 5.19 -3.58
N VAL A 32 4.17 5.46 -4.08
CA VAL A 32 3.14 4.46 -4.41
C VAL A 32 2.68 4.62 -5.84
N LYS A 33 2.16 3.53 -6.41
CA LYS A 33 1.46 3.53 -7.69
C LYS A 33 -0.05 3.51 -7.43
N LEU A 34 -0.75 4.44 -8.04
CA LEU A 34 -2.20 4.58 -7.99
C LEU A 34 -2.76 4.16 -9.35
N VAL A 35 -3.79 3.31 -9.35
CA VAL A 35 -4.39 2.80 -10.60
C VAL A 35 -5.91 2.82 -10.49
N CYS A 36 -6.59 3.38 -11.49
CA CYS A 36 -8.05 3.36 -11.53
C CYS A 36 -8.55 1.95 -11.85
N MET A 37 -9.23 1.31 -10.89
CA MET A 37 -9.80 -0.02 -11.04
C MET A 37 -11.15 -0.02 -11.77
N TYR A 38 -11.76 1.15 -11.94
CA TYR A 38 -13.03 1.30 -12.66
C TYR A 38 -12.81 1.32 -14.17
N CYS A 39 -12.08 2.31 -14.70
CA CYS A 39 -11.86 2.43 -16.14
C CYS A 39 -10.56 1.78 -16.65
N GLY A 40 -9.62 1.46 -15.76
CA GLY A 40 -8.30 0.91 -16.14
C GLY A 40 -7.40 1.82 -16.97
N GLY A 41 -7.87 3.01 -17.34
CA GLY A 41 -7.20 3.91 -18.28
C GLY A 41 -6.25 4.93 -17.63
N TRP A 42 -6.13 4.95 -16.30
CA TRP A 42 -5.29 5.89 -15.57
C TRP A 42 -4.46 5.20 -14.51
N SER A 43 -3.15 5.48 -14.52
CA SER A 43 -2.24 5.19 -13.42
C SER A 43 -1.24 6.34 -13.23
N THR A 44 -0.72 6.49 -12.02
CA THR A 44 0.30 7.49 -11.67
C THR A 44 1.16 6.97 -10.52
N THR A 45 2.42 7.35 -10.51
CA THR A 45 3.35 7.02 -9.41
C THR A 45 3.75 8.32 -8.72
N ARG A 46 3.55 8.41 -7.40
CA ARG A 46 3.86 9.63 -6.62
C ARG A 46 4.11 9.32 -5.15
N LYS A 47 4.76 10.25 -4.46
CA LYS A 47 4.91 10.17 -3.00
C LYS A 47 3.55 10.30 -2.31
N VAL A 48 3.35 9.58 -1.20
CA VAL A 48 2.11 9.62 -0.40
C VAL A 48 1.76 11.06 0.01
N LYS A 49 2.75 11.89 0.34
CA LYS A 49 2.54 13.30 0.67
C LYS A 49 1.85 14.12 -0.44
N TYR A 50 2.03 13.75 -1.70
CA TYR A 50 1.43 14.40 -2.86
C TYR A 50 0.13 13.74 -3.34
N VAL A 51 -0.39 12.77 -2.58
CA VAL A 51 -1.71 12.20 -2.83
C VAL A 51 -2.76 13.17 -2.28
N PRO A 52 -3.73 13.60 -3.11
CA PRO A 52 -4.81 14.48 -2.66
C PRO A 52 -5.75 13.73 -1.71
N ASP A 53 -6.41 14.47 -0.82
CA ASP A 53 -7.39 13.88 0.11
C ASP A 53 -8.63 13.39 -0.65
N ASP A 54 -9.10 14.15 -1.64
CA ASP A 54 -10.14 13.73 -2.58
C ASP A 54 -9.52 13.01 -3.80
N LEU A 55 -9.08 11.78 -3.58
CA LEU A 55 -8.46 10.97 -4.63
C LEU A 55 -9.49 10.44 -5.64
N LYS A 56 -9.45 10.99 -6.86
CA LYS A 56 -10.32 10.61 -7.99
C LYS A 56 -9.49 10.31 -9.24
N CYS A 57 -10.01 9.44 -10.10
CA CYS A 57 -9.48 9.25 -11.44
C CYS A 57 -9.75 10.51 -12.29
N PRO A 58 -8.71 11.16 -12.85
CA PRO A 58 -8.90 12.34 -13.69
C PRO A 58 -9.52 12.02 -15.06
N LYS A 59 -9.58 10.74 -15.46
CA LYS A 59 -10.20 10.33 -16.74
C LYS A 59 -11.69 10.04 -16.64
N CYS A 60 -12.16 9.49 -15.52
CA CYS A 60 -13.55 9.03 -15.39
C CYS A 60 -14.26 9.48 -14.11
N GLY A 61 -13.57 10.21 -13.23
CA GLY A 61 -14.13 10.69 -11.96
C GLY A 61 -14.27 9.64 -10.85
N ALA A 62 -14.06 8.34 -11.15
CA ALA A 62 -14.22 7.28 -10.17
C ALA A 62 -13.20 7.37 -9.02
N LYS A 63 -13.67 7.07 -7.80
CA LYS A 63 -12.84 6.99 -6.58
C LYS A 63 -12.24 5.60 -6.32
N TYR A 64 -12.57 4.61 -7.16
CA TYR A 64 -12.10 3.24 -7.00
C TYR A 64 -10.66 3.08 -7.49
N ILE A 65 -9.71 3.53 -6.67
CA ILE A 65 -8.29 3.63 -6.99
C ILE A 65 -7.49 2.63 -6.15
N ALA A 66 -6.86 1.66 -6.80
CA ALA A 66 -5.95 0.75 -6.13
C ALA A 66 -4.61 1.42 -5.83
N VAL A 67 -4.04 1.07 -4.68
CA VAL A 67 -2.66 1.39 -4.30
C VAL A 67 -1.83 0.12 -4.43
N THR A 68 -0.69 0.22 -5.12
CA THR A 68 0.29 -0.85 -5.24
C THR A 68 1.72 -0.29 -5.25
N TRP A 69 2.71 -1.17 -5.32
CA TRP A 69 4.12 -0.82 -5.40
C TRP A 69 4.44 -0.05 -6.69
N PRO A 70 5.39 0.90 -6.67
CA PRO A 70 5.77 1.71 -7.83
C PRO A 70 6.05 0.93 -9.12
N ASN A 71 6.60 -0.27 -8.99
CA ASN A 71 7.04 -1.12 -10.09
C ASN A 71 6.11 -2.32 -10.34
N ASP A 72 4.91 -2.31 -9.77
CA ASP A 72 3.94 -3.36 -10.02
C ASP A 72 3.18 -3.09 -11.33
N ASP A 73 3.68 -3.66 -12.42
CA ASP A 73 3.08 -3.56 -13.76
C ASP A 73 2.06 -4.66 -14.04
N LYS A 74 1.80 -5.56 -13.07
CA LYS A 74 0.85 -6.66 -13.26
C LYS A 74 -0.57 -6.15 -13.34
N ILE A 75 -0.91 -5.15 -12.53
CA ILE A 75 -2.25 -4.56 -12.47
C ILE A 75 -2.71 -4.03 -13.84
N GLU A 76 -1.87 -3.31 -14.59
CA GLU A 76 -2.26 -2.83 -15.93
C GLU A 76 -2.47 -3.99 -16.91
N LYS A 77 -1.62 -5.01 -16.87
CA LYS A 77 -1.76 -6.19 -17.73
C LYS A 77 -3.07 -6.92 -17.46
N LEU A 78 -3.39 -7.10 -16.17
CA LEU A 78 -4.62 -7.74 -15.72
C LEU A 78 -5.87 -6.93 -16.11
N LEU A 79 -5.83 -5.60 -15.93
CA LEU A 79 -6.94 -4.72 -16.32
C LEU A 79 -7.16 -4.70 -17.84
N LYS A 80 -6.08 -4.67 -18.64
CA LYS A 80 -6.18 -4.79 -20.11
C LYS A 80 -6.78 -6.14 -20.51
N LYS A 81 -6.29 -7.24 -19.94
CA LYS A 81 -6.78 -8.59 -20.24
C LYS A 81 -8.25 -8.76 -19.87
N ARG A 82 -8.69 -8.15 -18.77
CA ARG A 82 -10.11 -8.14 -18.34
C ARG A 82 -11.04 -7.49 -19.37
N LEU A 83 -10.55 -6.52 -20.15
CA LEU A 83 -11.32 -5.86 -21.21
C LEU A 83 -11.37 -6.68 -22.51
N THR A 84 -10.32 -7.43 -22.82
CA THR A 84 -10.17 -8.12 -24.11
C THR A 84 -10.47 -9.62 -24.05
N GLY A 85 -10.67 -10.21 -22.88
CA GLY A 85 -10.89 -11.64 -22.74
C GLY A 85 -11.20 -12.11 -21.33
N LYS A 86 -11.12 -13.43 -21.12
CA LYS A 86 -11.36 -14.07 -19.83
C LYS A 86 -10.06 -14.17 -19.02
N LEU A 87 -10.16 -13.86 -17.73
CA LEU A 87 -9.10 -14.06 -16.76
C LEU A 87 -9.06 -15.53 -16.32
N THR A 88 -7.86 -16.04 -16.04
CA THR A 88 -7.70 -17.35 -15.39
C THR A 88 -8.11 -17.27 -13.92
N LYS A 89 -8.32 -18.43 -13.28
CA LYS A 89 -8.62 -18.49 -11.83
C LYS A 89 -7.54 -17.78 -10.99
N GLN A 90 -6.27 -17.94 -11.37
CA GLN A 90 -5.15 -17.29 -10.68
C GLN A 90 -5.17 -15.77 -10.87
N GLU A 91 -5.43 -15.29 -12.08
CA GLU A 91 -5.51 -13.85 -12.37
C GLU A 91 -6.71 -13.18 -11.68
N ILE A 92 -7.82 -13.89 -11.53
CA ILE A 92 -8.97 -13.43 -10.75
C ILE A 92 -8.55 -13.22 -9.29
N GLU A 93 -7.81 -14.17 -8.71
CA GLU A 93 -7.32 -14.05 -7.34
C GLU A 93 -6.30 -12.92 -7.18
N GLU A 94 -5.44 -12.69 -8.18
CA GLU A 94 -4.54 -11.53 -8.19
C GLU A 94 -5.31 -10.20 -8.24
N ILE A 95 -6.34 -10.11 -9.10
CA ILE A 95 -7.18 -8.91 -9.20
C ILE A 95 -7.89 -8.59 -7.89
N ARG A 96 -8.31 -9.60 -7.12
CA ARG A 96 -8.99 -9.40 -5.83
C ARG A 96 -8.14 -8.60 -4.85
N LYS A 97 -6.82 -8.76 -4.87
CA LYS A 97 -5.92 -7.96 -4.02
C LYS A 97 -5.99 -6.48 -4.37
N TYR A 98 -5.97 -6.14 -5.66
CA TYR A 98 -6.12 -4.75 -6.11
C TYR A 98 -7.52 -4.20 -5.83
N GLN A 99 -8.55 -5.02 -5.99
CA GLN A 99 -9.93 -4.65 -5.66
C GLN A 99 -10.09 -4.33 -4.17
N MET A 100 -9.48 -5.14 -3.30
CA MET A 100 -9.48 -4.91 -1.86
C MET A 100 -8.71 -3.63 -1.51
N SER A 101 -7.53 -3.42 -2.10
CA SER A 101 -6.74 -2.18 -1.96
C SER A 101 -7.59 -0.94 -2.32
N ALA A 102 -8.27 -0.99 -3.47
CA ALA A 102 -9.15 0.08 -3.92
C ALA A 102 -10.38 0.28 -3.02
N GLY A 103 -10.92 -0.80 -2.44
CA GLY A 103 -11.99 -0.73 -1.45
C GLY A 103 -11.56 0.01 -0.19
N LEU A 104 -10.33 -0.22 0.29
CA LEU A 104 -9.79 0.51 1.44
C LEU A 104 -9.63 2.00 1.14
N VAL A 105 -9.19 2.36 -0.06
CA VAL A 105 -9.12 3.77 -0.48
C VAL A 105 -10.50 4.40 -0.56
N LEU A 106 -11.51 3.69 -1.04
CA LEU A 106 -12.90 4.20 -1.04
C LEU A 106 -13.40 4.51 0.38
N THR A 107 -13.08 3.65 1.35
CA THR A 107 -13.57 3.79 2.73
C THR A 107 -12.75 4.79 3.56
N TYR A 108 -11.41 4.74 3.47
CA TYR A 108 -10.51 5.46 4.36
C TYR A 108 -9.67 6.55 3.67
N GLY A 109 -9.84 6.73 2.34
CA GLY A 109 -9.17 7.78 1.57
C GLY A 109 -7.65 7.71 1.64
N LYS A 110 -7.01 8.87 1.76
CA LYS A 110 -5.54 9.01 1.83
C LYS A 110 -4.92 8.22 2.99
N LYS A 111 -5.65 8.00 4.09
CA LYS A 111 -5.16 7.20 5.22
C LYS A 111 -4.88 5.75 4.78
N ALA A 112 -5.75 5.16 3.96
CA ALA A 112 -5.47 3.83 3.39
C ALA A 112 -4.22 3.82 2.50
N VAL A 113 -4.02 4.88 1.70
CA VAL A 113 -2.83 5.01 0.86
C VAL A 113 -1.55 5.03 1.69
N MET A 114 -1.56 5.74 2.81
CA MET A 114 -0.44 5.79 3.77
C MET A 114 -0.17 4.41 4.38
N VAL A 115 -1.19 3.71 4.87
CA VAL A 115 -1.04 2.38 5.48
C VAL A 115 -0.52 1.36 4.46
N LEU A 116 -1.04 1.38 3.23
CA LEU A 116 -0.62 0.50 2.14
C LEU A 116 0.79 0.80 1.60
N ALA A 117 1.36 1.99 1.90
CA ALA A 117 2.72 2.33 1.54
C ALA A 117 3.79 1.71 2.48
N ALA A 118 3.36 1.22 3.65
CA ALA A 118 4.21 0.56 4.63
C ALA A 118 4.74 -0.78 4.10
N ARG A 119 5.94 -1.16 4.52
CA ARG A 119 6.64 -2.32 3.96
C ARG A 119 5.93 -3.63 4.34
N GLY A 120 5.55 -4.40 3.34
CA GLY A 120 4.93 -5.71 3.56
C GLY A 120 3.48 -5.67 4.03
N ILE A 121 2.87 -4.48 4.11
CA ILE A 121 1.46 -4.34 4.44
C ILE A 121 0.64 -4.47 3.16
N GLY A 122 0.04 -5.64 2.97
CA GLY A 122 -0.94 -5.88 1.91
C GLY A 122 -2.36 -5.45 2.30
N PRO A 123 -3.33 -5.52 1.38
CA PRO A 123 -4.72 -5.11 1.61
C PRO A 123 -5.40 -5.78 2.80
N GLN A 124 -5.12 -7.06 3.05
CA GLN A 124 -5.69 -7.77 4.21
C GLN A 124 -5.18 -7.20 5.54
N THR A 125 -3.88 -6.99 5.66
CA THR A 125 -3.26 -6.41 6.87
C THR A 125 -3.69 -4.96 7.06
N ALA A 126 -3.68 -4.16 5.98
CA ALA A 126 -4.13 -2.77 6.01
C ALA A 126 -5.59 -2.66 6.47
N SER A 127 -6.47 -3.56 6.00
CA SER A 127 -7.87 -3.58 6.42
C SER A 127 -8.04 -3.74 7.93
N ARG A 128 -7.23 -4.58 8.58
CA ARG A 128 -7.30 -4.79 10.03
C ARG A 128 -6.81 -3.57 10.80
N ILE A 129 -5.69 -2.98 10.36
CA ILE A 129 -5.11 -1.77 10.95
C ILE A 129 -6.10 -0.60 10.86
N LEU A 130 -6.65 -0.36 9.67
CA LEU A 130 -7.59 0.73 9.43
C LEU A 130 -8.91 0.55 10.17
N ALA A 131 -9.42 -0.69 10.28
CA ALA A 131 -10.63 -0.96 11.06
C ALA A 131 -10.42 -0.74 12.56
N LYS A 132 -9.23 -1.07 13.07
CA LYS A 132 -8.85 -0.82 14.47
C LYS A 132 -8.78 0.68 14.76
N ASP A 133 -8.06 1.42 13.92
CA ASP A 133 -7.97 2.89 13.98
C ASP A 133 -9.34 3.57 13.91
N ALA A 134 -10.23 3.12 13.02
CA ALA A 134 -11.58 3.67 12.87
C ALA A 134 -12.48 3.46 14.10
N ARG A 135 -12.13 2.52 15.00
CA ARG A 135 -12.83 2.33 16.29
C ARG A 135 -12.28 3.22 17.41
N GLY A 136 -11.25 4.01 17.13
CA GLY A 136 -10.67 4.97 18.09
C GLY A 136 -9.52 4.41 18.93
N ASP A 137 -8.90 3.31 18.52
CA ASP A 137 -7.88 2.62 19.33
C ASP A 137 -6.53 3.38 19.44
N ASP A 138 -6.37 4.58 18.86
CA ASP A 138 -5.17 5.46 18.86
C ASP A 138 -3.79 4.76 18.75
N THR A 139 -3.76 3.62 18.04
CA THR A 139 -2.56 2.76 17.91
C THR A 139 -2.04 2.68 16.48
N LEU A 140 -2.58 3.47 15.54
CA LEU A 140 -2.34 3.32 14.10
C LEU A 140 -0.85 3.13 13.74
N TYR A 141 0.02 4.01 14.23
CA TYR A 141 1.45 3.96 13.91
C TYR A 141 2.16 2.77 14.56
N ILE A 142 1.71 2.35 15.74
CA ILE A 142 2.22 1.16 16.43
C ILE A 142 1.83 -0.09 15.64
N ASP A 143 0.57 -0.21 15.24
CA ASP A 143 0.07 -1.36 14.47
C ASP A 143 0.78 -1.48 13.11
N ILE A 144 1.10 -0.35 12.46
CA ILE A 144 1.91 -0.32 11.24
C ILE A 144 3.31 -0.89 11.51
N LEU A 145 3.99 -0.42 12.56
CA LEU A 145 5.34 -0.87 12.90
C LEU A 145 5.37 -2.38 13.23
N GLU A 146 4.37 -2.88 13.96
CA GLU A 146 4.25 -4.30 14.29
C GLU A 146 4.03 -5.17 13.05
N ALA A 147 3.20 -4.70 12.13
CA ALA A 147 2.98 -5.37 10.84
C ALA A 147 4.27 -5.40 10.00
N GLU A 148 5.03 -4.31 9.94
CA GLU A 148 6.32 -4.27 9.24
C GLU A 148 7.34 -5.22 9.87
N LYS A 149 7.45 -5.25 11.21
CA LYS A 149 8.32 -6.19 11.94
C LYS A 149 7.96 -7.63 11.63
N THR A 150 6.66 -7.95 11.63
CA THR A 150 6.16 -9.30 11.31
C THR A 150 6.50 -9.69 9.88
N TYR A 151 6.32 -8.77 8.93
CA TYR A 151 6.73 -9.00 7.54
C TYR A 151 8.23 -9.26 7.42
N ILE A 152 9.08 -8.44 8.03
CA ILE A 152 10.55 -8.62 7.98
C ILE A 152 10.96 -9.96 8.57
N ARG A 153 10.41 -10.32 9.74
CA ARG A 153 10.71 -11.59 10.40
C ARG A 153 10.27 -12.79 9.57
N THR A 154 9.10 -12.72 8.96
CA THR A 154 8.55 -13.85 8.22
C THR A 154 9.11 -13.96 6.82
N ARG A 155 9.57 -12.86 6.19
CA ARG A 155 10.05 -12.84 4.79
C ARG A 155 11.13 -13.90 4.50
N MET A 156 12.01 -14.21 5.46
CA MET A 156 13.03 -15.25 5.29
C MET A 156 12.45 -16.63 4.90
N TYR A 157 11.21 -16.90 5.27
CA TYR A 157 10.52 -18.15 4.92
C TYR A 157 9.86 -18.14 3.53
N TRP A 158 9.75 -16.98 2.86
CA TRP A 158 9.03 -16.84 1.57
C TRP A 158 9.96 -16.85 0.37
N ASP A 159 11.24 -16.52 0.55
CA ASP A 159 12.26 -16.59 -0.51
C ASP A 159 12.80 -18.03 -0.72
N SER A 160 12.22 -19.02 -0.03
CA SER A 160 12.66 -20.44 0.00
C SER A 160 11.65 -21.41 -0.65
N SER A 161 10.71 -20.93 -1.47
CA SER A 161 9.67 -21.76 -2.12
C SER A 161 9.43 -21.37 -3.56
#